data_AF-B4RPJ3-F1
#
_entry.id   AF-B4RPJ3-F1
#
_cell.length_a   1.000
_cell.length_b   1.000
_cell.length_c   1.000
_cell.angle_alpha   90.00
_cell.angle_beta   90.00
_cell.angle_gamma   90.00
#
_symmetry.space_group_name_H-M   'P 1'
#
loop_
_entity.id
_entity.type
_entity.pdbx_description
1 polymer ?
#
loop_
_entity_poly.entity_id
_entity_poly.type
_entity_poly.pdbx_seq_one_letter_code
_entity_poly.pdbx_strand_id
1 'polypeptide(L)' 'MKSDGVNKEIKGKKLSLWARREDGSVKWFCGQPVKRDNAADNDDVKDDAAGNAIETKHLPSTCRDTSSAE' A
#
# COMPACT_ATOMS: atom_id res chain seq x y z
N MET A 1 -1.34 10.89 19.51
CA MET A 1 -0.19 11.66 19.01
C MET A 1 -0.70 13.00 18.53
N LYS A 2 -0.13 14.12 19.02
CA LYS A 2 -0.45 15.46 18.52
C LYS A 2 -0.03 15.49 17.04
N SER A 3 -1.00 15.70 16.15
CA SER A 3 -0.83 15.60 14.68
C SER A 3 -0.13 16.83 14.09
N ASP A 4 0.70 17.48 14.90
CA ASP A 4 1.20 18.83 14.71
C ASP A 4 2.45 18.86 13.81
N GLY A 5 3.06 17.68 13.59
CA GLY A 5 4.24 17.48 12.73
C GLY A 5 3.98 16.69 11.44
N VAL A 6 2.72 16.41 11.10
CA VAL A 6 2.37 15.68 9.87
C VAL A 6 1.96 16.69 8.80
N ASN A 7 2.50 16.56 7.59
CA ASN A 7 2.10 17.39 6.45
C ASN A 7 0.57 17.30 6.22
N LYS A 8 -0.08 18.46 6.04
CA LYS A 8 -1.54 18.56 5.82
C LYS A 8 -2.02 17.73 4.64
N GLU A 9 -1.21 17.60 3.59
CA GLU A 9 -1.55 16.82 2.39
C GLU A 9 -1.59 15.31 2.63
N ILE A 10 -0.97 14.80 3.70
CA ILE A 10 -0.95 13.36 4.05
C ILE A 10 -1.70 13.03 5.35
N LYS A 11 -2.31 14.04 6.00
CA LYS A 11 -2.98 13.84 7.28
C LYS A 11 -4.21 12.94 7.11
N GLY A 12 -4.24 11.83 7.84
CA GLY A 12 -5.32 10.84 7.77
C GLY A 12 -5.25 9.92 6.53
N LYS A 13 -4.23 10.09 5.68
CA LYS A 13 -3.99 9.20 4.54
C LYS A 13 -3.13 8.01 4.93
N LYS A 14 -3.18 6.96 4.11
CA LYS A 14 -2.61 5.64 4.34
C LYS A 14 -1.87 5.13 3.11
N LEU A 15 -1.00 4.16 3.36
CA LEU A 15 -0.36 3.28 2.39
C LEU A 15 -0.53 1.83 2.88
N SER A 16 -0.32 0.87 1.99
CA SER A 16 -0.33 -0.55 2.34
C SER A 16 1.02 -1.18 2.03
N LEU A 17 1.36 -2.20 2.83
CA LEU A 17 2.38 -3.19 2.48
C LEU A 17 1.66 -4.51 2.24
N TRP A 18 2.01 -5.20 1.16
CA TRP A 18 1.50 -6.53 0.85
C TRP A 18 2.62 -7.40 0.28
N ALA A 19 2.36 -8.70 0.21
CA ALA A 19 3.33 -9.65 -0.31
C ALA A 19 2.64 -10.67 -1.22
N ARG A 20 3.39 -11.17 -2.19
CA ARG A 20 3.04 -12.28 -3.09
C ARG A 20 4.08 -13.38 -2.98
N ARG A 21 3.71 -14.63 -3.21
CA ARG A 21 4.66 -15.76 -3.19
C ARG A 21 5.44 -15.78 -4.50
N GLU A 22 6.74 -16.00 -4.42
CA GLU A 22 7.64 -16.09 -5.56
C GLU A 22 8.72 -17.16 -5.28
N ASP A 23 8.72 -18.24 -6.05
CA ASP A 23 9.73 -19.31 -6.04
C ASP A 23 10.18 -19.80 -4.66
N GLY A 24 9.22 -20.06 -3.77
CA GLY A 24 9.50 -20.56 -2.41
C GLY A 24 9.84 -19.46 -1.39
N SER A 25 9.71 -18.20 -1.78
CA SER A 25 9.85 -17.01 -0.93
C SER A 25 8.63 -16.09 -1.05
N VAL A 26 8.69 -14.91 -0.43
CA VAL A 26 7.70 -13.85 -0.62
C VAL A 26 8.38 -12.57 -1.07
N LYS A 27 7.80 -11.91 -2.06
CA LYS A 27 8.19 -10.56 -2.48
C LYS A 27 7.22 -9.56 -1.86
N TRP A 28 7.79 -8.52 -1.24
CA TRP A 28 7.03 -7.44 -0.61
C TRP A 28 6.87 -6.26 -1.56
N PHE A 29 5.73 -5.61 -1.45
CA PHE A 29 5.33 -4.43 -2.18
C PHE A 29 4.86 -3.34 -1.21
N CYS A 30 5.02 -2.10 -1.63
CA CYS A 30 4.62 -0.93 -0.87
C CYS A 30 4.00 0.10 -1.82
N GLY A 31 2.81 0.60 -1.47
CA GLY A 31 2.09 1.51 -2.36
C GLY A 31 0.82 2.05 -1.74
N GLN A 32 -0.07 2.55 -2.59
CA GLN A 32 -1.37 3.04 -2.15
C GLN A 32 -2.18 1.94 -1.43
N PRO A 33 -3.20 2.32 -0.64
CA PRO A 33 -3.98 1.34 0.12
C PRO A 33 -4.52 0.24 -0.78
N VAL A 34 -4.28 -1.00 -0.39
CA VAL A 34 -4.84 -2.19 -1.02
C VAL A 34 -5.49 -3.08 0.03
N LYS A 35 -6.44 -3.89 -0.42
CA LYS A 35 -7.15 -4.88 0.37
C LYS A 35 -6.99 -6.27 -0.22
N ARG A 36 -6.82 -7.27 0.66
CA ARG A 36 -6.83 -8.69 0.31
C ARG A 36 -8.19 -9.26 0.66
N ASP A 37 -8.91 -9.77 -0.33
CA ASP A 37 -10.27 -10.27 -0.14
C ASP A 37 -10.32 -11.67 0.50
N ASN A 38 -9.29 -12.50 0.28
CA ASN A 38 -9.19 -13.83 0.88
C ASN A 38 -7.79 -14.09 1.42
N ALA A 39 -7.68 -14.47 2.70
CA ALA A 39 -6.40 -14.62 3.39
C ALA A 39 -5.65 -15.93 3.04
N ALA A 40 -6.37 -16.94 2.51
CA ALA A 40 -5.80 -18.27 2.31
C ALA A 40 -5.15 -18.46 0.93
N ASP A 41 -5.79 -18.02 -0.16
CA ASP A 41 -5.48 -18.57 -1.49
C ASP A 41 -5.19 -17.54 -2.59
N ASN A 42 -5.40 -16.24 -2.34
CA ASN A 42 -5.13 -15.20 -3.35
C ASN A 42 -3.97 -14.32 -2.88
N ASP A 43 -2.84 -14.44 -3.57
CA ASP A 43 -1.73 -13.47 -3.51
C ASP A 43 -2.14 -12.12 -4.13
N ASP A 44 -3.35 -12.04 -4.69
CA ASP A 44 -3.93 -10.83 -5.23
C ASP A 44 -4.42 -9.87 -4.15
N VAL A 45 -4.15 -8.60 -4.40
CA VAL A 45 -4.73 -7.48 -3.66
C VAL A 45 -5.45 -6.56 -4.64
N LYS A 46 -6.48 -5.87 -4.17
CA LYS A 46 -7.21 -4.87 -4.95
C LYS A 46 -7.01 -3.50 -4.35
N ASP A 47 -7.10 -2.48 -5.19
CA ASP A 47 -7.00 -1.09 -4.76
C ASP A 47 -8.13 -0.76 -3.76
N ASP A 48 -7.77 -0.14 -2.64
CA ASP A 48 -8.65 0.25 -1.53
C ASP A 48 -8.46 1.74 -1.22
N ALA A 49 -8.07 2.52 -2.22
CA ALA A 49 -7.84 3.96 -2.16
C ALA A 49 -9.15 4.76 -2.01
N ALA A 50 -9.98 4.46 -1.01
CA ALA A 50 -11.26 5.12 -0.69
C ALA A 50 -11.08 6.58 -0.19
N GLY A 51 -10.42 7.43 -0.99
CA GLY A 51 -10.07 8.82 -0.69
C GLY A 51 -8.95 9.02 0.34
N ASN A 52 -8.54 7.96 1.02
CA ASN A 52 -7.53 7.97 2.07
C ASN A 52 -6.12 7.59 1.56
N ALA A 53 -5.90 7.45 0.26
CA ALA A 53 -4.57 7.14 -0.27
C ALA A 53 -3.62 8.34 -0.16
N ILE A 54 -2.38 8.07 0.25
CA ILE A 54 -1.26 9.01 0.10
C ILE A 54 -1.01 9.21 -1.40
N GLU A 55 -0.91 10.47 -1.85
CA GLU A 55 -0.57 10.75 -3.24
C GLU A 55 0.86 10.33 -3.56
N THR A 56 1.09 9.81 -4.77
CA THR A 56 2.38 9.26 -5.21
C THR A 56 3.55 10.23 -5.04
N LYS A 57 3.32 11.54 -5.14
CA LYS A 57 4.34 12.58 -4.91
C LYS A 57 4.91 12.58 -3.48
N HIS A 58 4.15 12.08 -2.50
CA HIS A 58 4.58 11.96 -1.11
C HIS A 58 5.11 10.57 -0.75
N LEU A 59 4.99 9.59 -1.66
CA LEU A 59 5.55 8.27 -1.46
C LEU A 59 7.04 8.28 -1.85
N PRO A 60 7.91 7.66 -1.03
CA PRO A 60 9.28 7.34 -1.44
C PRO A 60 9.27 6.56 -2.75
N SER A 61 10.34 6.65 -3.54
CA SER A 61 10.45 5.95 -4.83
C SER A 61 10.27 4.44 -4.72
N THR A 62 10.61 3.84 -3.58
CA THR A 62 10.49 2.41 -3.29
C THR A 62 9.11 1.99 -2.76
N CYS A 63 8.14 2.90 -2.70
CA CYS A 63 6.79 2.61 -2.19
C CYS A 63 5.73 3.16 -3.14
N ARG A 64 5.81 2.81 -4.42
CA ARG A 64 4.91 3.28 -5.48
C ARG A 64 4.33 2.13 -6.30
N ASP A 65 4.29 0.94 -5.72
CA ASP A 65 3.79 -0.25 -6.40
C ASP A 65 2.28 -0.13 -6.65
N THR A 66 1.84 -0.58 -7.83
CA THR A 66 0.42 -0.75 -8.11
C THR A 66 -0.08 -2.04 -7.48
N SER A 67 -1.38 -2.15 -7.21
CA SER A 67 -1.99 -3.38 -6.69
C SER A 67 -1.76 -4.62 -7.57
N SER A 68 -1.36 -4.42 -8.83
CA SER A 68 -1.07 -5.45 -9.82
C SER A 68 0.43 -5.72 -10.03
N ALA A 69 1.32 -5.16 -9.21
CA ALA A 69 2.76 -5.35 -9.37
C ALA A 69 3.18 -6.83 -9.16
N GLU A 70 4.17 -7.28 -9.93
CA GLU A 70 4.73 -8.64 -9.94
C GLU A 70 6.20 -8.62 -9.53
#